data_AF-A0A2A7HTL5-F1
#
_entry.id   AF-A0A2A7HTL5-F1
#
_cell.length_a   1.000
_cell.length_b   1.000
_cell.length_c   1.000
_cell.angle_alpha   90.00
_cell.angle_beta   90.00
_cell.angle_gamma   90.00
#
_symmetry.space_group_name_H-M   'P 1'
#
loop_
_entity.id
_entity.type
_entity.pdbx_description
1 polymer ?
#
loop_
_entity_poly.entity_id
_entity_poly.type
_entity_poly.pdbx_seq_one_letter_code
_entity_poly.pdbx_strand_id
1 'polypeptide(L)'
;MPPKPPKPRRCCGIYNQIRAFFVQSIANGAIQISFDVEIPFSEVIAPVTYYVDSIDWFDDRNCVIITNFNQDLGVSDSAWSCETLNLYFVGNLQESAWQQNN
;
A
#
# COMPACT_ATOMS: atom_id res chain seq x y z
N MET A 1 5.77 -3.83 40.95
CA MET A 1 4.75 -4.09 39.90
C MET A 1 5.48 -4.67 38.70
N PRO A 2 5.00 -5.77 38.08
CA PRO A 2 5.57 -6.25 36.83
C PRO A 2 5.39 -5.19 35.73
N PRO A 3 6.35 -5.03 34.80
CA PRO A 3 6.22 -4.09 33.70
C PRO A 3 5.00 -4.45 32.86
N LYS A 4 4.19 -3.45 32.53
CA LYS A 4 3.02 -3.61 31.66
C LYS A 4 3.54 -4.02 30.27
N PRO A 5 2.96 -5.05 29.62
CA PRO A 5 3.38 -5.43 28.28
C PRO A 5 3.27 -4.21 27.36
N PRO A 6 4.25 -4.00 26.46
CA PRO A 6 4.21 -2.88 25.53
C PRO A 6 2.89 -2.92 24.77
N LYS A 7 2.23 -1.76 24.65
CA LYS A 7 1.02 -1.66 23.83
C LYS A 7 1.36 -2.16 22.42
N PRO A 8 0.53 -3.00 21.79
CA PRO A 8 0.74 -3.40 20.41
C PRO A 8 0.91 -2.15 19.56
N ARG A 9 1.94 -2.11 18.73
CA ARG A 9 2.12 -1.05 17.75
C ARG A 9 0.91 -1.12 16.81
N ARG A 10 0.12 -0.05 16.73
CA ARG A 10 -1.04 0.02 15.84
C ARG A 10 -0.61 0.79 14.61
N CYS A 11 -0.71 0.15 13.45
CA CYS A 11 -0.54 0.86 12.19
C CYS A 11 -1.64 1.92 12.02
N CYS A 12 -1.31 2.97 11.28
CA CYS A 12 -2.18 4.09 10.95
C CYS A 12 -3.43 3.66 10.19
N GLY A 13 -4.44 4.53 10.17
CA GLY A 13 -5.71 4.28 9.49
C GLY A 13 -5.53 3.96 8.00
N ILE A 14 -4.69 4.73 7.30
CA ILE A 14 -4.44 4.57 5.86
C ILE A 14 -3.80 3.21 5.55
N TYR A 15 -2.77 2.80 6.30
CA TYR A 15 -2.18 1.47 6.14
C TYR A 15 -3.23 0.36 6.27
N ASN A 16 -4.06 0.43 7.33
CA ASN A 16 -5.09 -0.58 7.56
C ASN A 16 -6.17 -0.54 6.47
N GLN A 17 -6.49 0.63 5.92
CA GLN A 17 -7.42 0.80 4.81
C GLN A 17 -6.90 0.12 3.54
N ILE A 18 -5.65 0.39 3.14
CA ILE A 18 -5.02 -0.22 1.97
C ILE A 18 -4.97 -1.74 2.13
N ARG A 19 -4.54 -2.22 3.30
CA ARG A 19 -4.47 -3.66 3.62
C ARG A 19 -5.83 -4.33 3.60
N ALA A 20 -6.85 -3.70 4.17
CA ALA A 20 -8.20 -4.23 4.15
C ALA A 20 -8.76 -4.31 2.73
N PHE A 21 -8.52 -3.28 1.92
CA PHE A 21 -8.87 -3.26 0.50
C PHE A 21 -8.18 -4.40 -0.25
N PHE A 22 -6.86 -4.57 -0.09
CA PHE A 22 -6.10 -5.68 -0.68
C PHE A 22 -6.74 -7.04 -0.36
N VAL A 23 -6.99 -7.33 0.92
CA VAL A 23 -7.55 -8.61 1.34
C VAL A 23 -8.94 -8.85 0.73
N GLN A 24 -9.77 -7.82 0.64
CA GLN A 24 -11.09 -7.91 0.02
C GLN A 24 -10.98 -8.14 -1.49
N SER A 25 -10.12 -7.40 -2.18
CA SER A 25 -9.95 -7.50 -3.63
C SER A 25 -9.36 -8.84 -4.06
N ILE A 26 -8.35 -9.37 -3.36
CA ILE A 26 -7.83 -10.72 -3.64
C ILE A 26 -8.90 -11.79 -3.38
N ALA A 27 -9.71 -11.64 -2.33
CA ALA A 27 -10.84 -12.55 -2.06
C ALA A 27 -11.90 -12.51 -3.17
N ASN A 28 -12.01 -11.39 -3.89
CA ASN A 28 -12.89 -11.22 -5.05
C ASN A 28 -12.22 -11.63 -6.39
N GLY A 29 -10.97 -12.11 -6.36
CA GLY A 29 -10.26 -12.58 -7.55
C GLY A 29 -9.39 -11.53 -8.25
N ALA A 30 -9.20 -10.35 -7.65
CA ALA A 30 -8.18 -9.42 -8.13
C ALA A 30 -6.78 -10.05 -7.97
N ILE A 31 -5.85 -9.64 -8.83
CA ILE A 31 -4.44 -10.09 -8.78
C ILE A 31 -3.59 -9.07 -8.02
N GLN A 32 -4.01 -7.81 -8.03
CA GLN A 32 -3.28 -6.69 -7.47
C GLN A 32 -4.25 -5.54 -7.13
N ILE A 33 -3.83 -4.67 -6.22
CA ILE A 33 -4.43 -3.37 -6.02
C ILE A 33 -3.45 -2.26 -6.38
N SER A 34 -3.99 -1.07 -6.63
CA SER A 34 -3.23 0.16 -6.74
C SER A 34 -3.74 1.23 -5.79
N PHE A 35 -2.87 2.19 -5.49
CA PHE A 35 -3.21 3.42 -4.79
C PHE A 35 -2.31 4.56 -5.23
N ASP A 36 -2.80 5.78 -5.08
CA ASP A 36 -2.07 6.96 -5.50
C ASP A 36 -1.45 7.71 -4.32
N VAL A 37 -0.26 8.27 -4.56
CA VAL A 37 0.41 9.20 -3.67
C VAL A 37 0.87 10.44 -4.43
N GLU A 38 0.86 11.60 -3.77
CA GLU A 38 1.37 12.85 -4.33
C GLU A 38 2.64 13.27 -3.59
N ILE A 39 3.76 13.32 -4.30
CA ILE A 39 5.06 13.69 -3.73
C ILE A 39 5.37 15.14 -4.15
N PRO A 40 5.34 16.12 -3.22
CA PRO A 40 5.38 17.55 -3.56
C PRO A 40 6.74 18.06 -4.07
N PHE A 41 7.78 17.21 -4.11
CA PHE A 41 9.10 17.53 -4.63
C PHE A 41 9.36 16.96 -6.04
N SER A 42 8.36 16.29 -6.61
CA SER A 42 8.37 15.85 -8.00
C SER A 42 8.21 17.06 -8.92
N GLU A 43 9.06 17.17 -9.97
CA GLU A 43 8.88 18.18 -11.04
C GLU A 43 7.54 18.00 -11.79
N VAL A 44 6.90 16.83 -11.61
CA VAL A 44 5.57 16.51 -12.09
C VAL A 44 4.57 16.68 -10.94
N ILE A 45 3.70 17.68 -11.03
CA ILE A 45 2.53 17.84 -10.14
C ILE A 45 1.45 16.86 -10.60
N ALA A 46 1.65 15.57 -10.36
CA ALA A 46 0.65 14.55 -10.58
C ALA A 46 0.78 13.44 -9.53
N PRO A 47 -0.34 12.84 -9.10
CA PRO A 47 -0.30 11.62 -8.32
C PRO A 47 0.45 10.51 -9.06
N VAL A 48 1.21 9.75 -8.30
CA VAL A 48 1.95 8.57 -8.75
C VAL A 48 1.21 7.35 -8.22
N THR A 49 0.96 6.40 -9.11
CA THR A 49 0.31 5.13 -8.77
C THR A 49 1.33 4.09 -8.32
N TYR A 50 1.08 3.52 -7.16
CA TYR A 50 1.81 2.40 -6.58
C TYR A 50 0.95 1.15 -6.52
N TYR A 51 1.62 0.01 -6.64
CA TYR A 51 0.96 -1.28 -6.80
C TYR A 51 1.38 -2.30 -5.73
N VAL A 52 0.44 -3.15 -5.31
CA VAL A 52 0.64 -4.24 -4.33
C VAL A 52 -0.08 -5.51 -4.77
N ASP A 53 0.68 -6.58 -5.01
CA ASP A 53 0.17 -7.88 -5.49
C ASP A 53 0.31 -9.03 -4.47
N SER A 54 1.03 -8.82 -3.36
CA SER A 54 1.27 -9.85 -2.34
C SER A 54 0.94 -9.37 -0.93
N ILE A 55 0.31 -10.26 -0.14
CA ILE A 55 0.04 -10.00 1.28
C ILE A 55 1.33 -9.88 2.10
N ASP A 56 2.41 -10.55 1.68
CA ASP A 56 3.69 -10.54 2.39
C ASP A 56 4.39 -9.18 2.32
N TRP A 57 3.88 -8.26 1.50
CA TRP A 57 4.38 -6.89 1.37
C TRP A 57 3.80 -5.95 2.41
N PHE A 58 2.82 -6.40 3.19
CA PHE A 58 2.32 -5.70 4.36
C PHE A 58 3.10 -6.11 5.61
N ASP A 59 4.14 -5.35 5.94
CA ASP A 59 4.89 -5.55 7.18
C ASP A 59 4.13 -4.94 8.37
N ASP A 60 3.23 -5.73 8.95
CA ASP A 60 2.43 -5.36 10.11
C ASP A 60 3.28 -5.05 11.37
N ARG A 61 4.55 -5.46 11.42
CA ARG A 61 5.45 -5.17 12.56
C ARG A 61 6.03 -3.77 12.46
N ASN A 62 6.36 -3.34 11.25
CA ASN A 62 6.96 -2.04 10.97
C ASN A 62 5.96 -1.01 10.43
N CYS A 63 4.74 -1.41 10.08
CA CYS A 63 3.72 -0.60 9.43
C CYS A 63 4.22 0.02 8.12
N VAL A 64 4.81 -0.85 7.30
CA VAL A 64 5.39 -0.53 6.00
C VAL A 64 4.71 -1.38 4.93
N ILE A 65 4.31 -0.75 3.83
CA ILE A 65 3.83 -1.42 2.64
C ILE A 65 4.95 -1.40 1.61
N ILE A 66 5.43 -2.57 1.22
CA ILE A 66 6.35 -2.75 0.10
C ILE A 66 5.52 -2.64 -1.20
N THR A 67 5.98 -1.87 -2.17
CA THR A 67 5.22 -1.55 -3.39
C THR A 67 6.06 -1.61 -4.65
N ASN A 68 5.40 -1.80 -5.79
CA ASN A 68 6.00 -1.57 -7.09
C ASN A 68 5.70 -0.14 -7.57
N PHE A 69 6.70 0.50 -8.17
CA PHE A 69 6.57 1.81 -8.79
C PHE A 69 6.36 1.63 -10.30
N ASN A 70 5.27 2.18 -10.84
CA ASN A 70 4.99 2.24 -12.28
C ASN A 70 4.98 0.89 -13.04
N GLN A 71 4.85 -0.25 -12.35
CA GLN A 71 4.71 -1.55 -12.99
C GLN A 71 3.63 -2.38 -12.28
N ASP A 72 2.68 -2.87 -13.07
CA ASP A 72 1.56 -3.70 -12.61
C ASP A 72 2.02 -5.07 -12.07
N LEU A 73 3.23 -5.54 -12.35
CA LEU A 73 3.79 -6.77 -11.75
C LEU A 73 5.32 -6.67 -11.77
N GLY A 74 6.00 -6.94 -10.66
CA GLY A 74 7.46 -6.74 -10.57
C GLY A 74 8.06 -6.90 -9.18
N VAL A 75 9.40 -6.85 -9.11
CA VAL A 75 10.16 -6.84 -7.84
C VAL A 75 10.20 -5.41 -7.30
N SER A 76 9.98 -5.27 -6.00
CA SER A 76 9.80 -3.98 -5.33
C SER A 76 11.11 -3.25 -5.00
N ASP A 77 11.15 -1.95 -5.32
CA ASP A 77 12.18 -1.00 -4.89
C ASP A 77 11.62 0.16 -4.03
N SER A 78 10.33 0.12 -3.67
CA SER A 78 9.67 1.23 -2.96
C SER A 78 8.89 0.77 -1.73
N ALA A 79 8.88 1.59 -0.68
CA ALA A 79 8.27 1.26 0.60
C ALA A 79 7.59 2.46 1.24
N TRP A 80 6.38 2.24 1.76
CA TRP A 80 5.52 3.27 2.33
C TRP A 80 5.22 2.99 3.80
N SER A 81 5.86 3.76 4.68
CA SER A 81 5.56 3.76 6.10
C SER A 81 4.26 4.52 6.41
N CYS A 82 3.73 4.34 7.62
CA CYS A 82 2.60 5.15 8.10
C CYS A 82 2.85 6.65 8.12
N GLU A 83 4.06 7.09 8.43
CA GLU A 83 4.40 8.52 8.46
C GLU A 83 4.31 9.10 7.05
N THR A 84 4.89 8.40 6.07
CA THR A 84 4.86 8.81 4.66
C THR A 84 3.46 8.71 4.06
N LEU A 85 2.68 7.66 4.37
CA LEU A 85 1.31 7.52 3.88
C LEU A 85 0.41 8.65 4.38
N ASN A 86 0.51 9.04 5.66
CA ASN A 86 -0.29 10.15 6.20
C ASN A 86 -0.01 11.50 5.53
N LEU A 87 1.16 11.68 4.93
CA LEU A 87 1.55 12.91 4.25
C LEU A 87 1.20 12.90 2.76
N TYR A 88 1.34 11.76 2.11
CA TYR A 88 1.37 11.69 0.64
C TYR A 88 0.24 10.88 0.03
N PHE A 89 -0.50 10.08 0.80
CA PHE A 89 -1.62 9.30 0.26
C PHE A 89 -2.76 10.20 -0.20
N VAL A 90 -3.17 10.04 -1.47
CA VAL A 90 -4.28 10.80 -2.06
C VAL A 90 -5.50 9.94 -2.39
N GLY A 91 -5.43 8.62 -2.14
CA GLY A 91 -6.55 7.72 -2.31
C GLY A 91 -6.46 6.88 -3.57
N ASN A 92 -7.57 6.87 -4.32
CA ASN A 92 -7.73 6.12 -5.56
C ASN A 92 -7.41 4.62 -5.43
N LEU A 93 -7.98 3.98 -4.40
CA LEU A 93 -7.86 2.53 -4.24
C LEU A 93 -8.63 1.82 -5.36
N GLN A 94 -7.91 1.06 -6.18
CA GLN A 94 -8.48 0.35 -7.31
C GLN A 94 -7.99 -1.09 -7.37
N GLU A 95 -8.86 -1.96 -7.91
CA GLU A 95 -8.50 -3.30 -8.30
C GLU A 95 -7.83 -3.23 -9.68
N SER A 96 -6.63 -3.79 -9.79
CA SER A 96 -5.99 -3.98 -11.09
C SER A 96 -6.34 -5.37 -11.59
N ALA A 97 -7.33 -5.44 -12.49
CA ALA A 97 -7.61 -6.64 -13.28
C ALA A 97 -6.89 -6.52 -14.62
N TRP A 98 -6.24 -7.60 -15.07
CA TRP A 98 -5.76 -7.68 -16.44
C TRP A 98 -6.90 -7.36 -17.42
N GLN A 99 -6.67 -6.41 -18.34
CA GLN A 99 -7.26 -6.57 -19.67
C GLN A 99 -6.57 -7.78 -20.30
N GLN A 100 -7.21 -8.94 -20.25
CA GLN A 100 -6.87 -10.05 -21.14
C GLN A 100 -7.17 -9.59 -22.58
N ASN A 101 -6.21 -8.88 -23.19
CA ASN A 101 -6.18 -8.74 -24.63
C ASN A 101 -5.75 -10.10 -25.19
N ASN A 102 -6.76 -10.92 -25.50
CA ASN A 102 -6.63 -12.05 -26.43
C ASN A 102 -6.11 -11.58 -27.79
#